data_AF-A0A809SV24-F1
#
_entry.id   AF-A0A809SV24-F1
#
_cell.length_a   1.000
_cell.length_b   1.000
_cell.length_c   1.000
_cell.angle_alpha   90.00
_cell.angle_beta   90.00
_cell.angle_gamma   90.00
#
_symmetry.space_group_name_H-M   'P 1'
#
loop_
_entity.id
_entity.type
_entity.pdbx_description
1 polymer ?
#
loop_
_entity_poly.entity_id
_entity_poly.type
_entity_poly.pdbx_seq_one_letter_code
_entity_poly.pdbx_strand_id
1 'polypeptide(L)' 'MFIGYIRMSKADGSQTNDLQRDALIAAGVDAAHFYEDRASGKREERPGLTGLSESTTTRRHAGRMEAGPPRS' A
#
# COMPACT_ATOMS: atom_id res chain seq x y z
N MET A 1 10.91 1.35 -4.88
CA MET A 1 9.69 1.96 -4.32
C MET A 1 9.15 0.97 -3.32
N PHE A 2 9.40 1.23 -2.03
CA PHE A 2 8.88 0.42 -0.93
C PHE A 2 7.53 0.97 -0.51
N ILE A 3 6.60 0.08 -0.18
CA ILE A 3 5.27 0.45 0.26
C ILE A 3 5.02 -0.25 1.60
N GLY A 4 4.56 0.51 2.58
CA GLY A 4 4.31 0.03 3.93
C GLY A 4 2.83 -0.19 4.14
N TYR A 5 2.46 -1.31 4.73
CA TYR A 5 1.07 -1.62 5.09
C TYR A 5 0.96 -1.98 6.57
N ILE A 6 0.03 -1.33 7.25
CA ILE A 6 -0.21 -1.50 8.69
C ILE A 6 -1.67 -1.91 8.89
N ARG A 7 -1.92 -2.93 9.73
CA ARG A 7 -3.28 -3.35 10.08
C ARG A 7 -3.48 -3.42 11.59
N MET A 8 -4.56 -2.82 12.08
CA MET A 8 -4.94 -2.85 13.49
C MET A 8 -6.27 -3.58 13.70
N SER A 9 -6.32 -4.42 14.74
CA SER A 9 -7.49 -5.23 15.13
C SER A 9 -8.50 -4.47 15.98
N LYS A 10 -8.21 -3.23 16.36
CA LYS A 10 -9.10 -2.35 17.11
C LYS A 10 -9.37 -1.08 16.32
N ALA A 11 -10.65 -0.80 16.10
CA ALA A 11 -11.09 0.42 15.42
C ALA A 11 -11.32 1.58 16.39
N ASP A 12 -11.29 1.32 17.71
CA ASP A 12 -11.57 2.28 18.78
C ASP A 12 -10.42 3.28 19.04
N GLY A 13 -9.30 3.15 18.32
CA GLY A 13 -8.15 4.05 18.45
C GLY A 13 -7.35 3.86 19.75
N SER A 14 -7.70 2.88 20.59
CA SER A 14 -7.00 2.60 21.85
C SER A 14 -5.60 2.00 21.66
N GLN A 15 -5.27 1.60 20.44
CA GLN A 15 -4.02 0.95 20.09
C GLN A 15 -3.18 1.90 19.26
N THR A 16 -1.92 2.09 19.66
CA THR A 16 -0.94 2.87 18.89
C THR A 16 -0.24 1.99 17.85
N ASN A 17 0.14 2.59 16.73
CA ASN A 17 0.88 1.93 15.64
C ASN A 17 2.28 2.51 15.44
N ASP A 18 2.79 3.26 16.41
CA ASP A 18 4.08 3.93 16.33
C ASP A 18 5.23 2.94 16.10
N LEU A 19 5.26 1.82 16.84
CA LEU A 19 6.27 0.76 16.63
C LEU A 19 6.24 0.16 15.22
N GLN A 20 5.07 0.07 14.60
CA GLN A 20 4.91 -0.48 13.25
C GLN A 20 5.34 0.55 12.20
N ARG A 21 5.05 1.84 12.43
CA ARG A 21 5.55 2.94 11.61
C ARG A 21 7.05 3.04 11.68
N ASP A 22 7.64 3.00 12.88
CA ASP A 22 9.09 3.05 13.09
C ASP A 22 9.79 1.91 12.36
N ALA A 23 9.22 0.70 12.38
CA ALA A 23 9.75 -0.44 11.63
C ALA A 23 9.71 -0.24 10.11
N LEU A 24 8.66 0.39 9.58
CA LEU A 24 8.54 0.71 8.15
C LEU A 24 9.50 1.83 7.73
N ILE A 25 9.65 2.85 8.57
CA ILE A 25 10.63 3.93 8.35
C ILE A 25 12.05 3.34 8.36
N ALA A 26 12.37 2.49 9.34
CA ALA A 26 13.67 1.81 9.42
C ALA A 26 13.93 0.89 8.21
N ALA A 27 12.89 0.33 7.60
CA ALA A 27 12.96 -0.42 6.35
C ALA A 27 13.09 0.45 5.09
N GLY A 28 13.09 1.79 5.22
CA GLY A 28 13.25 2.73 4.12
C GLY A 28 11.95 3.03 3.35
N VAL A 29 10.79 2.80 3.95
CA VAL A 29 9.50 3.17 3.36
C VAL A 29 9.24 4.66 3.62
N ASP A 30 8.92 5.41 2.56
CA ASP A 30 8.44 6.79 2.69
C ASP A 30 7.07 6.82 3.35
N ALA A 31 6.86 7.71 4.31
CA ALA A 31 5.58 7.88 5.00
C ALA A 31 4.41 8.21 4.05
N ALA A 32 4.69 8.82 2.90
CA ALA A 32 3.71 9.05 1.83
C ALA A 32 3.18 7.74 1.18
N HIS A 33 3.87 6.62 1.41
CA HIS A 33 3.50 5.28 0.94
C HIS A 33 3.05 4.36 2.09
N PHE A 34 2.56 4.94 3.19
CA PHE A 34 1.97 4.17 4.27
C PHE A 34 0.48 4.00 4.03
N TYR A 35 0.04 2.75 4.01
CA TYR A 35 -1.36 2.37 3.92
C TYR A 35 -1.78 1.71 5.23
N GLU A 36 -2.90 2.13 5.79
CA GLU A 36 -3.36 1.67 7.11
C GLU A 36 -4.81 1.20 7.05
N ASP A 37 -5.08 0.05 7.68
CA ASP A 37 -6.44 -0.45 7.87
C ASP A 37 -6.76 -0.66 9.35
N ARG A 38 -7.89 -0.11 9.79
CA ARG A 38 -8.43 -0.30 11.15
C ARG A 38 -9.71 -1.12 11.09
N ALA A 39 -9.68 -2.32 11.67
CA ALA A 39 -10.80 -3.24 11.62
C ALA A 39 -10.94 -4.01 12.93
N SER A 40 -12.09 -3.89 13.61
CA SER A 40 -12.45 -4.78 14.71
C SER A 40 -13.21 -6.01 14.20
N GLY A 41 -12.83 -7.19 14.69
CA GLY A 41 -13.51 -8.44 14.34
C GLY A 41 -13.24 -8.92 12.90
N LYS A 42 -14.17 -9.71 12.36
CA LYS A 42 -14.04 -10.38 11.05
C LYS A 42 -14.39 -9.45 9.87
N ARG A 43 -14.01 -8.18 9.94
CA ARG A 43 -14.19 -7.23 8.84
C ARG A 43 -13.19 -7.53 7.73
N GLU A 44 -13.72 -7.87 6.55
CA GLU A 44 -12.94 -8.20 5.35
C GLU A 44 -12.59 -6.97 4.52
N GLU A 45 -13.31 -5.86 4.67
CA GLU A 45 -13.00 -4.60 4.00
C GLU A 45 -11.63 -4.08 4.40
N ARG A 46 -10.75 -3.90 3.41
CA ARG A 46 -9.35 -3.47 3.56
C ARG A 46 -9.01 -2.39 2.52
N PRO A 47 -9.57 -1.19 2.66
CA PRO A 47 -9.33 -0.10 1.71
C PRO A 47 -7.84 0.26 1.57
N GLY A 48 -7.04 0.15 2.64
CA GLY A 48 -5.59 0.34 2.58
C GLY A 48 -4.88 -0.72 1.72
N LEU A 49 -5.33 -1.97 1.78
CA LEU A 49 -4.79 -3.04 0.92
C LEU A 49 -5.17 -2.84 -0.56
N THR A 50 -6.39 -2.35 -0.84
CA THR A 50 -6.81 -2.02 -2.20
C THR A 50 -5.95 -0.89 -2.79
N GLY A 51 -5.68 0.18 -2.02
CA GLY A 51 -4.79 1.27 -2.46
C GLY A 51 -3.33 0.83 -2.69
N LEU A 52 -2.83 -0.13 -1.90
CA LEU A 52 -1.54 -0.78 -2.16
C LEU A 52 -1.53 -1.53 -3.51
N SER A 53 -2.61 -2.23 -3.85
CA SER A 53 -2.73 -2.94 -5.12
C SER A 53 -2.72 -1.99 -6.32
N GLU A 54 -3.36 -0.83 -6.21
CA GLU A 54 -3.39 0.16 -7.30
C GLU A 54 -2.03 0.85 -7.49
N SER A 55 -1.35 1.22 -6.40
CA SER A 55 -0.04 1.88 -6.47
C SER A 55 1.07 0.99 -7.05
N THR A 56 1.01 -0.32 -6.81
CA THR A 56 1.93 -1.30 -7.44
C THR A 56 1.59 -1.57 -8.91
N THR A 57 0.30 -1.50 -9.28
CA THR A 57 -0.17 -1.74 -10.65
C THR A 57 0.13 -0.56 -11.59
N THR A 58 0.05 0.68 -11.09
CA THR A 58 0.29 1.89 -11.89
C THR A 58 1.68 1.93 -12.55
N ARG A 59 2.69 1.26 -11.95
CA ARG A 59 4.04 1.19 -12.52
C ARG A 59 4.23 0.06 -13.55
N ARG A 60 3.37 -0.97 -13.57
CA ARG A 60 3.49 -2.09 -14.52
C ARG A 60 2.96 -1.73 -15.92
N HIS A 61 2.08 -0.74 -16.06
CA HIS A 61 1.49 -0.38 -17.35
C HIS A 61 2.20 0.75 -18.11
N ALA A 62 3.10 1.51 -17.48
CA ALA A 62 3.80 2.63 -18.12
C ALA A 62 4.96 2.21 -19.08
N GLY A 63 5.18 0.91 -19.31
CA GLY A 63 6.31 0.39 -20.10
C GLY A 63 5.95 -0.33 -21.40
N ARG A 64 4.68 -0.33 -21.85
CA ARG A 64 4.23 -1.09 -23.04
C ARG A 64 3.44 -0.22 -24.03
N MET A 65 4.03 0.87 -24.50
CA MET A 65 3.48 1.69 -25.61
C MET A 65 4.59 2.23 -26.52
N GLU A 66 5.61 1.44 -26.88
CA GLU A 66 6.54 1.79 -27.97
C GLU A 66 6.88 0.55 -28.78
N ALA A 67 5.99 0.21 -29.73
CA ALA A 67 6.30 -0.58 -30.92
C ALA A 67 5.07 -0.56 -31.82
N GLY A 68 4.89 0.54 -32.56
CA GLY A 68 4.02 0.52 -33.74
C GLY A 68 4.60 -0.46 -34.77
N PRO A 69 3.78 -1.31 -35.42
CA PRO A 69 4.31 -2.19 -36.45
C PRO A 69 4.79 -1.36 -37.66
N PRO A 70 5.95 -1.68 -38.27
CA PRO A 70 6.30 -1.08 -39.56
C PRO A 70 5.28 -1.55 -40.59
N ARG A 71 4.57 -0.59 -41.19
CA ARG A 71 3.72 -0.84 -42.35
C ARG A 71 4.66 -1.01 -43.55
N SER A 72 4.67 -2.21 -44.13
CA SER A 72 5.14 -2.45 -45.50
C SER A 72 3.97 -2.31 -46.47
#